data_AF-A0A947FDV4-F1
#
_entry.id   AF-A0A947FDV4-F1
#
_cell.length_a   1.000
_cell.length_b   1.000
_cell.length_c   1.000
_cell.angle_alpha   90.00
_cell.angle_beta   90.00
_cell.angle_gamma   90.00
#
_symmetry.space_group_name_H-M   'P 1'
#
loop_
_entity.id
_entity.type
_entity.pdbx_description
1 polymer ?
#
loop_
_entity_poly.entity_id
_entity_poly.type
_entity_poly.pdbx_seq_one_letter_code
_entity_poly.pdbx_strand_id
1 'polypeptide(L)'
;MDILIELFSQQINTIIERKFHIPAGLSESDFINRHIMPLKQLLVKNDKDTKIDKSHIPIVVVVPHTIVPLSYQLERIRESINDIQLEHLIRPEWFENAKGVSTPDKPYLLLDVETGHAMKNTPPKKCVKSFRDAGRFALTVDEGIALISHFPEVLESHWIDLPGSVLIHKFVGEDVMKRGMLSSLPPAFAKATFVPTLNYLYYNYLRLYYIYEVTETPYSGSASCANRLSL
;
A
#
# COMPACT_ATOMS: atom_id res chain seq x y z
N MET A 1 11.45 11.35 19.25
CA MET A 1 11.78 9.94 19.57
C MET A 1 10.66 9.12 20.22
N ASP A 2 10.07 9.52 21.37
CA ASP A 2 9.12 8.67 22.12
C ASP A 2 7.88 8.24 21.32
N ILE A 3 7.31 9.15 20.53
CA ILE A 3 6.15 8.88 19.66
C ILE A 3 6.45 7.80 18.61
N LEU A 4 7.65 7.78 18.03
CA LEU A 4 8.01 6.77 17.02
C LEU A 4 8.14 5.38 17.64
N ILE A 5 8.66 5.30 18.87
CA ILE A 5 8.79 4.03 19.59
C ILE A 5 7.40 3.50 19.97
N GLU A 6 6.49 4.38 20.38
CA GLU A 6 5.10 4.03 20.68
C GLU A 6 4.38 3.53 19.42
N LEU A 7 4.43 4.29 18.31
CA LEU A 7 3.86 3.88 17.02
C LEU A 7 4.42 2.55 16.52
N PHE A 8 5.74 2.34 16.66
CA PHE A 8 6.37 1.08 16.28
C PHE A 8 5.86 -0.09 17.12
N SER A 9 5.67 0.13 18.43
CA SER A 9 5.13 -0.89 19.35
C SER A 9 3.67 -1.21 19.05
N GLN A 10 2.86 -0.22 18.68
CA GLN A 10 1.49 -0.44 18.21
C GLN A 10 1.46 -1.30 16.95
N GLN A 11 2.34 -1.01 15.99
CA GLN A 11 2.43 -1.79 14.75
C GLN A 11 2.91 -3.23 14.98
N ILE A 12 3.76 -3.48 15.99
CA ILE A 12 4.09 -4.85 16.44
C ILE A 12 2.84 -5.58 16.92
N ASN A 13 2.01 -4.95 17.76
CA ASN A 13 0.77 -5.56 18.25
C ASN A 13 -0.17 -5.91 17.09
N THR A 14 -0.30 -5.00 16.11
CA THR A 14 -1.07 -5.28 14.89
C THR A 14 -0.55 -6.49 14.11
N ILE A 15 0.77 -6.65 13.98
CA ILE A 15 1.40 -7.81 13.31
C ILE A 15 1.10 -9.11 14.08
N ILE A 16 1.14 -9.06 15.40
CA ILE A 16 0.84 -10.18 16.30
C ILE A 16 -0.64 -10.58 16.17
N GLU A 17 -1.56 -9.63 16.30
CA GLU A 17 -3.00 -9.83 16.20
C GLU A 17 -3.39 -10.45 14.85
N ARG A 18 -2.73 -10.01 13.77
CA ARG A 18 -2.91 -10.59 12.42
C ARG A 18 -2.15 -11.87 12.17
N LYS A 19 -1.41 -12.39 13.15
CA LYS A 19 -0.75 -13.70 13.11
C LYS A 19 0.20 -13.88 11.92
N PHE A 20 0.93 -12.82 11.56
CA PHE A 20 1.90 -12.84 10.45
C PHE A 20 3.03 -13.87 10.63
N HIS A 21 3.24 -14.36 11.85
CA HIS A 21 4.17 -15.44 12.14
C HIS A 21 3.76 -16.80 11.55
N ILE A 22 2.46 -17.04 11.32
CA ILE A 22 1.94 -18.36 10.88
C ILE A 22 2.49 -18.74 9.49
N PRO A 23 2.34 -17.93 8.42
CA PRO A 23 2.82 -18.30 7.10
C PRO A 23 4.35 -18.39 7.02
N ALA A 24 5.05 -17.67 7.89
CA ALA A 24 6.50 -17.74 8.02
C ALA A 24 6.99 -19.02 8.72
N GLY A 25 6.08 -19.83 9.31
CA GLY A 25 6.43 -21.06 10.02
C GLY A 25 7.23 -20.82 11.30
N LEU A 26 7.06 -19.65 11.93
CA LEU A 26 7.78 -19.24 13.14
C LEU A 26 6.84 -19.13 14.34
N SER A 27 7.41 -19.22 15.54
CA SER A 27 6.71 -18.75 16.73
C SER A 27 6.52 -17.23 16.65
N GLU A 28 5.51 -16.70 17.34
CA GLU A 28 5.27 -15.25 17.41
C GLU A 28 6.52 -14.48 17.87
N SER A 29 7.17 -14.95 18.95
CA SER A 29 8.37 -14.31 19.49
C SER A 29 9.56 -14.40 18.55
N ASP A 30 9.76 -15.54 17.86
CA ASP A 30 10.82 -15.67 16.85
C ASP A 30 10.59 -14.73 15.67
N PHE A 31 9.35 -14.63 15.18
CA PHE A 31 9.01 -13.74 14.08
C PHE A 31 9.34 -12.29 14.43
N ILE A 32 8.85 -11.82 15.59
CA ILE A 32 9.10 -10.44 16.04
C ILE A 32 10.59 -10.17 16.26
N ASN A 33 11.29 -11.06 16.96
CA ASN A 33 12.71 -10.86 17.28
C ASN A 33 13.62 -10.90 16.05
N ARG A 34 13.35 -11.80 15.09
CA ARG A 34 14.20 -11.97 13.91
C ARG A 34 13.93 -10.92 12.83
N HIS A 35 12.66 -10.54 12.66
CA HIS A 35 12.25 -9.77 11.50
C HIS A 35 11.88 -8.31 11.81
N ILE A 36 11.23 -8.06 12.95
CA ILE A 36 10.65 -6.73 13.24
C ILE A 36 11.55 -5.93 14.18
N MET A 37 11.92 -6.50 15.33
CA MET A 37 12.73 -5.83 16.36
C MET A 37 14.03 -5.19 15.86
N PRO A 38 14.77 -5.78 14.89
CA PRO A 38 15.95 -5.13 14.34
C PRO A 38 15.65 -3.72 13.79
N LEU A 39 14.47 -3.50 13.21
CA LEU A 39 14.07 -2.22 12.61
C LEU A 39 13.98 -1.09 13.63
N LYS A 40 13.82 -1.40 14.93
CA LYS A 40 13.82 -0.39 16.00
C LYS A 40 15.10 0.45 16.00
N GLN A 41 16.23 -0.11 15.56
CA GLN A 41 17.51 0.60 15.46
C GLN A 41 17.48 1.74 14.42
N LEU A 42 16.62 1.64 13.40
CA LEU A 42 16.47 2.64 12.36
C LEU A 42 15.71 3.89 12.84
N LEU A 43 14.84 3.73 13.85
CA LEU A 43 14.09 4.84 14.44
C LEU A 43 15.02 5.83 15.17
N VAL A 44 16.01 5.31 15.90
CA VAL A 44 16.99 6.11 16.64
C VAL A 44 17.86 6.96 15.71
N LYS A 45 18.09 6.48 14.47
CA LYS A 45 18.94 7.17 13.48
C LYS A 45 18.22 8.31 12.73
N ASN A 46 16.89 8.41 12.82
CA ASN A 46 16.08 9.27 11.95
C ASN A 46 15.12 10.19 12.71
N ASP A 47 15.57 10.81 13.80
CA ASP A 47 14.76 11.69 14.69
C ASP A 47 14.42 13.07 14.07
N LYS A 48 14.12 13.15 12.77
CA LYS A 48 13.69 14.41 12.13
C LYS A 48 12.16 14.54 12.14
N ASP A 49 11.72 15.66 12.72
CA ASP A 49 10.37 16.25 12.75
C ASP A 49 9.18 15.26 12.69
N THR A 50 8.82 14.71 13.85
CA THR A 50 7.74 13.73 14.05
C THR A 50 6.37 14.41 14.20
N LYS A 51 6.00 15.29 13.28
CA LYS A 51 4.62 15.81 13.27
C LYS A 51 3.70 14.75 12.67
N ILE A 52 2.86 14.17 13.53
CA ILE A 52 1.71 13.40 13.06
C ILE A 52 0.72 14.42 12.49
N ASP A 53 0.63 14.46 11.17
CA ASP A 53 -0.47 15.13 10.47
C ASP A 53 -1.38 14.03 9.89
N LYS A 54 -2.69 14.30 9.78
CA LYS A 54 -3.64 13.35 9.18
C LYS A 54 -3.27 12.98 7.74
N SER A 55 -2.44 13.77 7.07
CA SER A 55 -1.94 13.50 5.73
C SER A 55 -0.61 12.72 5.71
N HIS A 56 0.18 12.76 6.79
CA HIS A 56 1.51 12.15 6.85
C HIS A 56 1.65 11.19 8.04
N ILE A 57 1.93 9.92 7.74
CA ILE A 57 2.23 8.91 8.76
C ILE A 57 3.74 8.82 8.96
N PRO A 58 4.26 9.06 10.18
CA PRO A 58 5.70 9.13 10.39
C PRO A 58 6.44 7.84 10.04
N ILE A 59 5.87 6.68 10.40
CA ILE A 59 6.48 5.38 10.17
C ILE A 59 5.44 4.30 9.83
N VAL A 60 5.79 3.42 8.91
CA VAL A 60 5.04 2.19 8.63
C VAL A 60 6.00 1.01 8.56
N VAL A 61 5.72 -0.05 9.31
CA VAL A 61 6.43 -1.33 9.24
C VAL A 61 5.86 -2.11 8.07
N VAL A 62 6.71 -2.45 7.11
CA VAL A 62 6.31 -3.25 5.94
C VAL A 62 6.84 -4.66 6.10
N VAL A 63 5.93 -5.63 6.06
CA VAL A 63 6.27 -7.05 5.94
C VAL A 63 6.03 -7.46 4.48
N PRO A 64 7.09 -7.64 3.67
CA PRO A 64 6.93 -7.90 2.24
C PRO A 64 6.30 -9.27 1.99
N HIS A 65 5.69 -9.42 0.81
CA HIS A 65 5.05 -10.65 0.36
C HIS A 65 5.97 -11.88 0.34
N THR A 66 7.28 -11.67 0.23
CA THR A 66 8.32 -12.71 0.30
C THR A 66 8.41 -13.37 1.68
N ILE A 67 7.92 -12.72 2.74
CA ILE A 67 7.89 -13.22 4.12
C ILE A 67 6.49 -13.69 4.49
N VAL A 68 5.47 -12.88 4.17
CA VAL A 68 4.06 -13.21 4.44
C VAL A 68 3.26 -13.00 3.15
N PRO A 69 2.67 -14.05 2.54
CA PRO A 69 1.95 -13.91 1.29
C PRO A 69 0.90 -12.80 1.33
N LEU A 70 0.82 -11.97 0.28
CA LEU A 70 -0.13 -10.85 0.22
C LEU A 70 -1.59 -11.31 0.36
N SER A 71 -1.93 -12.49 -0.18
CA SER A 71 -3.26 -13.08 -0.02
C SER A 71 -3.63 -13.31 1.45
N TYR A 72 -2.67 -13.77 2.27
CA TYR A 72 -2.85 -13.92 3.71
C TYR A 72 -2.99 -12.56 4.40
N GLN A 73 -2.11 -11.60 4.10
CA GLN A 73 -2.17 -10.26 4.70
C GLN A 73 -3.52 -9.60 4.42
N LEU A 74 -3.98 -9.66 3.18
CA LEU A 74 -5.29 -9.17 2.76
C LEU A 74 -6.42 -9.85 3.52
N GLU A 75 -6.42 -11.18 3.63
CA GLU A 75 -7.43 -11.93 4.39
C GLU A 75 -7.55 -11.43 5.83
N ARG A 76 -6.43 -11.25 6.53
CA ARG A 76 -6.40 -10.77 7.92
C ARG A 76 -6.94 -9.35 8.06
N ILE A 77 -6.71 -8.48 7.06
CA ILE A 77 -7.29 -7.13 7.03
C ILE A 77 -8.82 -7.22 6.90
N ARG A 78 -9.35 -8.11 6.03
CA ARG A 78 -10.81 -8.25 5.85
C ARG A 78 -11.48 -8.72 7.13
N GLU A 79 -10.91 -9.71 7.80
CA GLU A 79 -11.45 -10.22 9.07
C GLU A 79 -11.52 -9.14 10.15
N SER A 80 -10.56 -8.20 10.16
CA SER A 80 -10.51 -7.13 11.16
C SER A 80 -11.54 -6.01 10.93
N ILE A 81 -12.17 -5.93 9.75
CA ILE A 81 -13.07 -4.85 9.39
C ILE A 81 -14.44 -5.44 9.10
N ASN A 82 -15.32 -5.40 10.11
CA ASN A 82 -16.62 -6.08 10.21
C ASN A 82 -17.65 -5.80 9.11
N ASP A 83 -17.37 -4.96 8.10
CA ASP A 83 -18.36 -4.52 7.11
C ASP A 83 -17.79 -4.34 5.69
N ILE A 84 -16.67 -5.01 5.39
CA ILE A 84 -16.03 -4.86 4.08
C ILE A 84 -16.55 -5.88 3.07
N GLN A 85 -17.31 -5.39 2.08
CA GLN A 85 -17.46 -6.05 0.78
C GLN A 85 -16.15 -5.89 -0.02
N LEU A 86 -15.13 -6.63 0.39
CA LEU A 86 -13.93 -6.81 -0.39
C LEU A 86 -14.28 -7.74 -1.54
N GLU A 87 -14.68 -7.14 -2.66
CA GLU A 87 -14.87 -7.89 -3.88
C GLU A 87 -13.57 -8.59 -4.24
N HIS A 88 -13.69 -9.87 -4.60
CA HIS A 88 -12.64 -10.84 -4.86
C HIS A 88 -11.69 -10.50 -6.04
N LEU A 89 -11.63 -9.23 -6.49
CA LEU A 89 -10.99 -8.84 -7.74
C LEU A 89 -9.53 -8.45 -7.63
N ILE A 90 -8.96 -8.29 -6.43
CA ILE A 90 -7.51 -8.03 -6.31
C ILE A 90 -6.79 -9.32 -5.95
N ARG A 91 -6.12 -9.91 -6.94
CA ARG A 91 -5.11 -10.93 -6.71
C ARG A 91 -3.74 -10.26 -6.68
N PRO A 92 -3.06 -10.21 -5.54
CA PRO A 92 -1.75 -9.57 -5.44
C PRO A 92 -0.72 -10.09 -6.44
N GLU A 93 -0.87 -11.35 -6.85
CA GLU A 93 -0.05 -12.01 -7.86
C GLU A 93 -0.21 -11.39 -9.27
N TRP A 94 -1.19 -10.52 -9.46
CA TRP A 94 -1.37 -9.75 -10.67
C TRP A 94 -0.53 -8.49 -10.71
N PHE A 95 0.25 -8.15 -9.68
CA PHE A 95 1.02 -6.91 -9.63
C PHE A 95 2.50 -7.17 -9.50
N GLU A 96 3.28 -6.30 -10.12
CA GLU A 96 4.72 -6.18 -9.91
C GLU A 96 5.08 -4.74 -9.59
N ASN A 97 6.30 -4.52 -9.08
CA ASN A 97 6.81 -3.16 -8.89
C ASN A 97 6.96 -2.45 -10.24
N ALA A 98 6.62 -1.16 -10.27
CA ALA A 98 6.79 -0.32 -11.44
C ALA A 98 8.27 -0.19 -11.83
N LYS A 99 8.55 0.11 -13.09
CA LYS A 99 9.93 0.28 -13.59
C LYS A 99 10.69 1.31 -12.75
N GLY A 100 11.86 0.92 -12.24
CA GLY A 100 12.72 1.77 -11.40
C GLY A 100 12.29 1.83 -9.94
N VAL A 101 11.29 1.05 -9.53
CA VAL A 101 10.91 0.85 -8.14
C VAL A 101 11.43 -0.51 -7.68
N SER A 102 12.20 -0.50 -6.60
CA SER A 102 12.65 -1.70 -5.90
C SER A 102 12.31 -1.59 -4.43
N THR A 103 11.90 -2.70 -3.83
CA THR A 103 11.58 -2.83 -2.41
C THR A 103 12.47 -3.91 -1.79
N PRO A 104 12.82 -3.78 -0.49
CA PRO A 104 13.54 -4.84 0.21
C PRO A 104 12.74 -6.15 0.31
N ASP A 105 13.44 -7.29 0.22
CA ASP A 105 12.84 -8.64 0.37
C ASP A 105 12.67 -9.07 1.84
N LYS A 106 13.12 -8.24 2.78
CA LYS A 106 13.00 -8.40 4.23
C LYS A 106 12.19 -7.24 4.79
N PRO A 107 11.61 -7.34 6.00
CA PRO A 107 10.85 -6.24 6.56
C PRO A 107 11.67 -4.96 6.67
N TYR A 108 11.00 -3.83 6.46
CA TYR A 108 11.62 -2.52 6.35
C TYR A 108 10.66 -1.45 6.88
N LEU A 109 11.18 -0.23 7.08
CA LEU A 109 10.39 0.92 7.49
C LEU A 109 10.15 1.84 6.30
N LEU A 110 8.91 2.32 6.18
CA LEU A 110 8.64 3.57 5.48
C LEU A 110 8.77 4.71 6.47
N LEU A 111 9.33 5.83 6.02
CA LEU A 111 9.35 7.09 6.75
C LEU A 111 8.55 8.15 6.01
N ASP A 112 7.91 9.03 6.78
CA ASP A 112 7.19 10.20 6.30
C ASP A 112 6.21 9.82 5.17
N VAL A 113 5.32 8.87 5.42
CA VAL A 113 4.39 8.35 4.41
C VAL A 113 3.33 9.39 4.11
N GLU A 114 3.37 9.98 2.92
CA GLU A 114 2.25 10.78 2.39
C GLU A 114 1.17 9.80 1.94
N THR A 115 0.00 9.92 2.53
CA THR A 115 -1.22 9.14 2.25
C THR A 115 -1.96 9.55 0.98
N GLY A 116 -1.46 10.54 0.23
CA GLY A 116 -1.97 11.01 -1.05
C GLY A 116 -2.81 12.28 -0.97
N HIS A 117 -2.93 12.89 0.20
CA HIS A 117 -3.69 14.12 0.40
C HIS A 117 -3.14 15.30 -0.41
N ALA A 118 -1.82 15.45 -0.48
CA ALA A 118 -1.14 16.54 -1.20
C ALA A 118 -1.25 16.38 -2.72
N MET A 119 -1.58 15.18 -3.19
CA MET A 119 -1.65 14.83 -4.61
C MET A 119 -3.08 14.75 -5.13
N LYS A 120 -4.08 15.16 -4.33
CA LYS A 120 -5.49 15.22 -4.72
C LYS A 120 -5.66 15.94 -6.05
N ASN A 121 -6.44 15.34 -6.94
CA ASN A 121 -6.73 15.85 -8.29
C ASN A 121 -5.50 15.96 -9.22
N THR A 122 -4.40 15.28 -8.90
CA THR A 122 -3.20 15.26 -9.74
C THR A 122 -3.06 13.89 -10.42
N PRO A 123 -2.82 13.84 -11.75
CA PRO A 123 -2.62 12.59 -12.46
C PRO A 123 -1.42 11.78 -11.92
N PRO A 124 -1.52 10.44 -11.77
CA PRO A 124 -0.45 9.61 -11.21
C PRO A 124 0.93 9.80 -11.86
N LYS A 125 0.98 9.98 -13.19
CA LYS A 125 2.23 10.25 -13.92
C LYS A 125 2.92 11.55 -13.47
N LYS A 126 2.13 12.59 -13.16
CA LYS A 126 2.66 13.85 -12.60
C LYS A 126 3.09 13.66 -11.16
N CYS A 127 2.32 12.93 -10.34
CA CYS A 127 2.68 12.61 -8.96
C CYS A 127 4.01 11.85 -8.87
N VAL A 128 4.19 10.78 -9.66
CA VAL A 128 5.44 9.99 -9.68
C VAL A 128 6.64 10.85 -10.05
N LYS A 129 6.48 11.79 -11.00
CA LYS A 129 7.54 12.75 -11.34
C LYS A 129 7.87 13.64 -10.13
N SER A 130 6.86 14.23 -9.50
CA SER A 130 7.05 15.07 -8.31
C SER A 130 7.72 14.31 -7.16
N PHE A 131 7.36 13.04 -6.93
CA PHE A 131 7.98 12.22 -5.90
C PHE A 131 9.46 12.03 -6.18
N ARG A 132 9.82 11.65 -7.40
CA ARG A 132 11.21 11.48 -7.81
C ARG A 132 12.01 12.78 -7.66
N ASP A 133 11.43 13.90 -8.08
CA ASP A 133 12.08 15.21 -7.98
C ASP A 133 12.28 15.63 -6.50
N ALA A 134 11.42 15.14 -5.59
CA ALA A 134 11.54 15.30 -4.14
C ALA A 134 12.37 14.19 -3.45
N GLY A 135 12.99 13.26 -4.20
CA GLY A 135 13.75 12.14 -3.64
C GLY A 135 12.92 11.07 -2.93
N ARG A 136 11.61 11.04 -3.18
CA ARG A 136 10.63 10.12 -2.58
C ARG A 136 10.26 9.01 -3.56
N PHE A 137 9.78 7.89 -3.01
CA PHE A 137 9.34 6.76 -3.80
C PHE A 137 7.82 6.60 -3.75
N ALA A 138 7.21 6.34 -4.91
CA ALA A 138 5.82 5.91 -5.00
C ALA A 138 5.61 4.60 -4.23
N LEU A 139 4.47 4.48 -3.54
CA LEU A 139 4.14 3.27 -2.79
C LEU A 139 3.81 2.08 -3.69
N THR A 140 4.30 0.90 -3.31
CA THR A 140 3.99 -0.39 -3.93
C THR A 140 2.78 -1.07 -3.27
N VAL A 141 2.33 -2.21 -3.81
CA VAL A 141 1.27 -3.03 -3.20
C VAL A 141 1.64 -3.44 -1.77
N ASP A 142 2.83 -3.99 -1.53
CA ASP A 142 3.27 -4.38 -0.18
C ASP A 142 3.16 -3.22 0.81
N GLU A 143 3.54 -2.02 0.36
CA GLU A 143 3.55 -0.81 1.18
C GLU A 143 2.14 -0.27 1.42
N GLY A 144 1.27 -0.31 0.42
CA GLY A 144 -0.14 0.04 0.59
C GLY A 144 -0.88 -0.94 1.51
N ILE A 145 -0.59 -2.24 1.41
CA ILE A 145 -1.14 -3.26 2.31
C ILE A 145 -0.65 -3.04 3.74
N ALA A 146 0.63 -2.74 3.93
CA ALA A 146 1.16 -2.37 5.24
C ALA A 146 0.52 -1.10 5.80
N LEU A 147 0.29 -0.09 4.95
CA LEU A 147 -0.36 1.16 5.35
C LEU A 147 -1.79 0.91 5.86
N ILE A 148 -2.65 0.24 5.08
CA ILE A 148 -4.05 -0.02 5.51
C ILE A 148 -4.13 -1.09 6.61
N SER A 149 -3.07 -1.91 6.73
CA SER A 149 -2.91 -2.81 7.86
C SER A 149 -2.77 -2.00 9.14
N HIS A 150 -1.85 -1.05 9.19
CA HIS A 150 -1.56 -0.34 10.43
C HIS A 150 -2.50 0.84 10.70
N PHE A 151 -3.00 1.47 9.63
CA PHE A 151 -3.77 2.71 9.68
C PHE A 151 -4.99 2.62 8.75
N PRO A 152 -5.95 1.70 9.00
CA PRO A 152 -7.14 1.53 8.16
C PRO A 152 -7.97 2.83 8.04
N GLU A 153 -7.94 3.69 9.04
CA GLU A 153 -8.65 4.97 9.09
C GLU A 153 -8.23 5.96 8.00
N VAL A 154 -7.07 5.78 7.36
CA VAL A 154 -6.67 6.60 6.21
C VAL A 154 -7.69 6.50 5.07
N LEU A 155 -8.33 5.33 4.94
CA LEU A 155 -9.37 5.12 3.94
C LEU A 155 -10.70 5.79 4.31
N GLU A 156 -10.88 6.33 5.52
CA GLU A 156 -12.09 7.10 5.85
C GLU A 156 -12.10 8.47 5.17
N SER A 157 -10.93 9.01 4.84
CA SER A 157 -10.76 10.42 4.46
C SER A 157 -10.56 10.62 2.95
N HIS A 158 -9.97 9.66 2.25
CA HIS A 158 -9.67 9.71 0.82
C HIS A 158 -9.23 8.35 0.27
N TRP A 159 -9.01 8.29 -1.04
CA TRP A 159 -8.55 7.07 -1.72
C TRP A 159 -7.02 7.02 -1.71
N ILE A 160 -6.41 5.84 -1.79
CA ILE A 160 -4.95 5.75 -1.88
C ILE A 160 -4.57 5.14 -3.21
N ASP A 161 -3.83 5.89 -4.02
CA ASP A 161 -3.28 5.38 -5.28
C ASP A 161 -1.84 4.86 -5.05
N LEU A 162 -1.53 3.66 -5.55
CA LEU A 162 -0.21 3.01 -5.43
C LEU A 162 0.56 2.96 -6.77
N PRO A 163 1.10 4.09 -7.28
CA PRO A 163 1.74 4.11 -8.59
C PRO A 163 3.15 3.48 -8.60
N GLY A 164 3.61 2.95 -7.45
CA GLY A 164 4.83 2.16 -7.37
C GLY A 164 4.64 0.71 -7.83
N SER A 165 3.43 0.31 -8.21
CA SER A 165 3.12 -1.01 -8.74
C SER A 165 2.32 -0.94 -10.03
N VAL A 166 2.44 -1.98 -10.86
CA VAL A 166 1.77 -2.12 -12.15
C VAL A 166 1.18 -3.52 -12.30
N LEU A 167 0.06 -3.63 -13.02
CA LEU A 167 -0.56 -4.91 -13.35
C LEU A 167 0.27 -5.72 -14.36
N ILE A 168 0.47 -7.01 -14.08
CA ILE A 168 1.11 -7.98 -14.95
C ILE A 168 0.08 -8.46 -15.98
N HIS A 169 0.23 -8.01 -17.23
CA HIS A 169 -0.68 -8.30 -18.34
C HIS A 169 -0.93 -9.77 -18.64
N LYS A 170 -0.01 -10.66 -18.24
CA LYS A 170 -0.08 -12.10 -18.56
C LYS A 170 -1.14 -12.85 -17.75
N PHE A 171 -1.55 -12.33 -16.58
CA PHE A 171 -2.52 -13.03 -15.69
C PHE A 171 -3.97 -12.64 -15.93
N VAL A 172 -4.20 -11.53 -16.62
CA VAL A 172 -5.54 -11.07 -16.96
C VAL A 172 -5.72 -11.31 -18.45
N GLY A 173 -6.22 -12.50 -18.82
CA GLY A 173 -6.49 -12.81 -20.21
C GLY A 173 -7.28 -11.66 -20.86
N GLU A 174 -6.91 -11.25 -22.07
CA GLU A 174 -7.54 -10.13 -22.80
C GLU A 174 -9.08 -10.21 -22.79
N ASP A 175 -9.60 -11.44 -22.71
CA ASP A 175 -11.02 -11.77 -22.69
C ASP A 175 -11.73 -11.52 -21.35
N VAL A 176 -11.04 -11.65 -20.21
CA VAL A 176 -11.63 -11.38 -18.88
C VAL A 176 -11.75 -9.88 -18.65
N MET A 177 -10.75 -9.11 -19.12
CA MET A 177 -10.85 -7.65 -19.19
C MET A 177 -12.02 -7.21 -20.08
N LYS A 178 -12.13 -7.75 -21.31
CA LYS A 178 -13.22 -7.39 -22.24
C LYS A 178 -14.61 -7.71 -21.68
N ARG A 179 -14.80 -8.84 -21.01
CA ARG A 179 -16.11 -9.26 -20.45
C ARG A 179 -16.48 -8.51 -19.16
N GLY A 180 -15.51 -8.17 -18.31
CA GLY A 180 -15.74 -7.34 -17.11
C GLY A 180 -15.98 -5.86 -17.43
N MET A 181 -15.31 -5.32 -18.46
CA MET A 181 -15.41 -3.92 -18.89
C MET A 181 -16.79 -3.53 -19.46
N LEU A 182 -17.53 -4.47 -20.04
CA LEU A 182 -18.80 -4.18 -20.73
C LEU A 182 -20.02 -4.14 -19.80
N SER A 183 -19.95 -4.71 -18.60
CA SER A 183 -21.12 -4.85 -17.72
C SER A 183 -21.13 -3.95 -16.48
N SER A 184 -20.02 -3.26 -16.17
CA SER A 184 -19.85 -2.58 -14.87
C SER A 184 -19.41 -1.12 -14.92
N LEU A 185 -19.17 -0.54 -16.09
CA LEU A 185 -18.69 0.84 -16.22
C LEU A 185 -19.51 1.67 -17.24
N PRO A 186 -19.74 2.97 -16.97
CA PRO A 186 -20.28 3.88 -17.98
C PRO A 186 -19.37 3.91 -19.22
N PRO A 187 -19.92 4.06 -20.45
CA PRO A 187 -19.17 3.94 -21.70
C PRO A 187 -17.90 4.81 -21.84
N ALA A 188 -17.79 5.88 -21.05
CA ALA A 188 -16.63 6.77 -21.01
C ALA A 188 -15.35 6.13 -20.40
N PHE A 189 -15.47 5.04 -19.66
CA PHE A 189 -14.34 4.36 -18.98
C PHE A 189 -13.80 3.14 -19.76
N ALA A 190 -14.41 2.80 -20.89
CA ALA A 190 -14.23 1.50 -21.55
C ALA A 190 -12.91 1.30 -22.30
N LYS A 191 -11.91 2.18 -22.18
CA LYS A 191 -10.62 2.03 -22.88
C LYS A 191 -9.35 2.28 -22.07
N ALA A 192 -9.43 2.70 -20.81
CA ALA A 192 -8.23 2.94 -20.03
C ALA A 192 -8.49 2.71 -18.54
N THR A 193 -7.64 1.89 -17.94
CA THR A 193 -7.47 1.70 -16.48
C THR A 193 -8.56 0.84 -15.83
N PHE A 194 -8.29 -0.47 -15.73
CA PHE A 194 -8.86 -1.26 -14.64
C PHE A 194 -8.11 -0.88 -13.36
N VAL A 195 -8.84 -0.35 -12.38
CA VAL A 195 -8.32 -0.07 -11.04
C VAL A 195 -8.98 -1.09 -10.11
N PRO A 196 -8.30 -2.18 -9.74
CA PRO A 196 -8.77 -3.04 -8.67
C PRO A 196 -8.93 -2.19 -7.40
N THR A 197 -10.14 -2.19 -6.82
CA THR A 197 -10.51 -1.38 -5.65
C THR A 197 -10.67 -2.24 -4.41
N LEU A 198 -10.03 -1.87 -3.28
CA LEU A 198 -10.50 -2.30 -1.96
C LEU A 198 -11.54 -1.30 -1.45
N ASN A 199 -12.72 -1.79 -1.09
CA ASN A 199 -13.78 -0.96 -0.50
C ASN A 199 -13.56 -0.83 1.02
N TYR A 200 -13.49 0.40 1.53
CA TYR A 200 -13.64 0.68 2.96
C TYR A 200 -14.93 1.51 3.18
N LEU A 201 -15.52 1.40 4.37
CA LEU A 201 -16.78 2.05 4.76
C LEU A 201 -16.88 3.49 4.23
N TYR A 202 -18.02 3.81 3.61
CA TYR A 202 -18.33 5.08 2.94
C TYR A 202 -17.43 5.42 1.73
N TYR A 203 -17.67 4.78 0.58
CA TYR A 203 -17.26 5.22 -0.77
C TYR A 203 -15.77 5.55 -0.99
N ASN A 204 -14.86 5.07 -0.14
CA ASN A 204 -13.43 5.36 -0.22
C ASN A 204 -12.57 4.11 -0.46
N TYR A 205 -11.60 4.21 -1.39
CA TYR A 205 -10.97 3.05 -2.04
C TYR A 205 -9.43 3.01 -1.90
N LEU A 206 -8.83 1.82 -1.68
CA LEU A 206 -7.44 1.59 -2.13
C LEU A 206 -7.48 1.31 -3.63
N ARG A 207 -6.73 2.08 -4.42
CA ARG A 207 -6.72 2.01 -5.89
C ARG A 207 -5.35 1.61 -6.40
N LEU A 208 -5.28 0.42 -6.99
CA LEU A 208 -4.08 -0.07 -7.66
C LEU A 208 -4.10 0.39 -9.12
N TYR A 209 -3.06 1.09 -9.60
CA TYR A 209 -3.05 1.57 -10.97
C TYR A 209 -2.30 0.63 -11.91
N TYR A 210 -2.83 0.54 -13.12
CA TYR A 210 -2.10 0.12 -14.30
C TYR A 210 -1.66 1.36 -15.09
N ILE A 211 -0.36 1.68 -15.08
CA ILE A 211 0.18 2.79 -15.89
C ILE A 211 0.80 2.21 -17.15
N TYR A 212 -0.01 1.98 -18.17
CA TYR A 212 0.46 1.83 -19.55
C TYR A 212 -0.36 2.82 -20.36
N GLU A 213 0.22 4.02 -20.52
CA GLU A 213 -0.31 5.09 -21.37
C GLU A 213 -1.72 5.59 -21.02
N VAL A 214 -1.89 6.32 -19.91
CA VAL A 214 -3.17 7.01 -19.64
C VAL A 214 -3.09 8.45 -20.12
N THR A 215 -3.81 8.72 -21.22
CA THR A 215 -4.24 10.05 -21.66
C THR A 215 -4.99 10.76 -20.54
N GLU A 216 -4.74 12.06 -20.42
CA GLU A 216 -5.30 13.01 -19.46
C GLU A 216 -6.82 12.86 -19.26
N THR A 217 -7.25 12.01 -18.33
CA THR A 217 -8.62 12.05 -17.81
C THR A 217 -8.68 12.97 -16.59
N PRO A 218 -9.82 13.66 -16.35
CA PRO A 218 -10.01 14.50 -15.19
C PRO A 218 -10.07 13.61 -13.95
N TYR A 219 -8.91 13.44 -13.32
CA TYR A 219 -8.68 12.48 -12.24
C TYR A 219 -8.84 13.15 -10.88
N SER A 220 -9.52 12.46 -9.96
CA SER A 220 -9.58 12.77 -8.52
C SER A 220 -8.58 11.93 -7.71
N GLY A 221 -7.44 11.57 -8.30
CA GLY A 221 -6.47 10.66 -7.68
C GLY A 221 -5.75 11.28 -6.47
N SER A 222 -5.27 10.44 -5.56
CA SER A 222 -4.51 10.78 -4.35
C SER A 222 -3.36 9.78 -4.19
N ALA A 223 -2.25 10.08 -4.88
CA ALA A 223 -1.07 9.21 -4.97
C ALA A 223 -0.17 9.32 -3.75
N SER A 224 0.22 8.17 -3.22
CA SER A 224 1.00 8.07 -1.99
C SER A 224 2.49 7.82 -2.25
N CYS A 225 3.34 8.31 -1.36
CA CYS A 225 4.79 8.14 -1.45
C CYS A 225 5.48 8.19 -0.09
N ALA A 226 6.66 7.59 0.02
CA ALA A 226 7.45 7.55 1.25
C ALA A 226 8.96 7.44 0.97
N ASN A 227 9.75 7.51 2.03
CA ASN A 227 11.16 7.10 2.04
C ASN A 227 11.29 5.67 2.59
N ARG A 228 12.17 4.85 2.02
CA ARG A 228 12.39 3.46 2.47
C ARG A 228 13.66 3.35 3.29
N LEU A 229 13.60 2.65 4.42
CA LEU A 229 14.76 2.27 5.22
C LEU A 229 14.73 0.78 5.54
N SER A 230 15.80 0.08 5.16
CA SER A 230 16.06 -1.31 5.52
C SER A 230 17.37 -1.41 6.30
N LEU A 231 17.56 -2.56 6.97
CA LEU A 231 18.84 -2.92 7.60
C LEU A 231 19.81 -3.59 6.62
#